data_AF-A0A099KKI9-F1
#
_entry.id   AF-A0A099KKI9-F1
#
_cell.length_a   1.000
_cell.length_b   1.000
_cell.length_c   1.000
_cell.angle_alpha   90.00
_cell.angle_beta   90.00
_cell.angle_gamma   90.00
#
_symmetry.space_group_name_H-M   'P 1'
#
loop_
_entity.id
_entity.type
_entity.pdbx_description
1 polymer ?
#
loop_
_entity_poly.entity_id
_entity_poly.type
_entity_poly.pdbx_seq_one_letter_code
_entity_poly.pdbx_strand_id
1 'polypeptide(L)'
;MILPINKKTPLIFVATVCLLSACGGSESSPEPEPEIVPDPIVVPAPDPIPEPVPDPVPDPIPVPEPIPEPVIPENNLIKNSEGDISYLTLSNRHPDCAEYVGNYLANIVDVQKNVLLESHLSVTANDTHCTFSSNNIPNHDVGGNTTTGKDFASQVQANTKGYVLTIPRQPTQQTSVTYVQKVAGMLTLNGILLNGVDLDMDSAFCYHPDINAPLNIGLGTRTQCGLNADWYAVPANNADTVTLDEFAGHAFDGRYHYHGDNEGLSYLENDDLLAPTTDQVDPSGSPVVGFAPDGYPIYGHYFYDAESDQLRKARPSWTTYSDERITPQGSSIEAPSITTHIRGLFVEDWFYQEGLGDLDECNGMTDAYGNYGYYYTETYPFGPLCVKGQPDASFTLDSSAFVGG
;
A
#
# COMPACT_ATOMS: atom_id res chain seq x y z
N MET A 1 -27.35 -47.59 -9.74
CA MET A 1 -27.23 -48.55 -10.86
C MET A 1 -26.58 -47.79 -12.02
N ILE A 2 -25.34 -48.17 -12.35
CA ILE A 2 -24.65 -47.99 -13.66
C ILE A 2 -24.09 -46.57 -14.00
N LEU A 3 -22.80 -46.38 -13.67
CA LEU A 3 -21.76 -45.81 -14.56
C LEU A 3 -21.51 -46.76 -15.77
N PRO A 4 -20.72 -46.44 -16.83
CA PRO A 4 -20.07 -45.19 -17.28
C PRO A 4 -20.26 -44.96 -18.80
N ILE A 5 -19.53 -44.02 -19.44
CA ILE A 5 -18.64 -44.29 -20.59
C ILE A 5 -17.81 -43.05 -20.94
N ASN A 6 -16.52 -43.33 -21.05
CA ASN A 6 -15.36 -42.53 -21.39
C ASN A 6 -15.21 -42.44 -22.92
N LYS A 7 -14.73 -41.33 -23.51
CA LYS A 7 -13.95 -41.38 -24.77
C LYS A 7 -13.20 -40.09 -25.07
N LYS A 8 -11.89 -40.26 -25.25
CA LYS A 8 -10.86 -39.30 -25.65
C LYS A 8 -10.77 -39.16 -27.18
N THR A 9 -10.24 -38.00 -27.62
CA THR A 9 -9.45 -37.72 -28.85
C THR A 9 -10.18 -37.71 -30.21
N PRO A 10 -9.76 -36.88 -31.21
CA PRO A 10 -8.41 -36.98 -31.81
C PRO A 10 -7.68 -35.67 -32.16
N LEU A 11 -6.38 -35.91 -32.33
CA LEU A 11 -5.28 -35.14 -32.92
C LEU A 11 -5.54 -34.90 -34.42
N ILE A 12 -5.29 -33.68 -34.93
CA ILE A 12 -5.24 -33.41 -36.38
C ILE A 12 -3.78 -33.14 -36.78
N PHE A 13 -3.27 -34.06 -37.58
CA PHE A 13 -2.04 -33.98 -38.37
C PHE A 13 -2.40 -33.38 -39.73
N VAL A 14 -1.60 -32.44 -40.24
CA VAL A 14 -1.61 -32.04 -41.66
C VAL A 14 -0.30 -32.49 -42.28
N ALA A 15 -0.40 -33.29 -43.34
CA ALA A 15 0.69 -33.77 -44.18
C ALA A 15 0.30 -33.58 -45.65
N THR A 16 1.19 -32.97 -46.46
CA THR A 16 1.34 -33.04 -47.93
C THR A 16 2.74 -32.47 -48.22
N VAL A 17 3.83 -33.19 -48.53
CA VAL A 17 4.22 -34.10 -49.65
C VAL A 17 4.54 -33.41 -50.99
N CYS A 18 5.84 -33.43 -51.38
CA CYS A 18 6.42 -33.86 -52.67
C CYS A 18 7.91 -33.42 -52.76
N LEU A 19 8.95 -34.28 -52.70
CA LEU A 19 9.51 -35.28 -53.65
C LEU A 19 10.54 -34.74 -54.67
N LEU A 20 11.77 -35.28 -54.60
CA LEU A 20 12.71 -35.75 -55.65
C LEU A 20 14.13 -35.91 -55.00
N SER A 21 14.60 -37.13 -54.64
CA SER A 21 15.42 -38.11 -55.42
C SER A 21 16.92 -37.72 -55.56
N ALA A 22 17.96 -38.53 -55.38
CA ALA A 22 18.14 -40.00 -55.35
C ALA A 22 19.55 -40.43 -54.81
N CYS A 23 19.66 -41.72 -54.43
CA CYS A 23 20.76 -42.72 -54.53
C CYS A 23 22.20 -42.40 -54.08
N GLY A 24 22.99 -43.31 -53.49
CA GLY A 24 22.93 -44.76 -53.19
C GLY A 24 24.25 -45.11 -52.44
N GLY A 25 24.29 -45.98 -51.43
CA GLY A 25 24.52 -47.45 -51.56
C GLY A 25 25.96 -47.76 -52.00
N SER A 26 26.78 -48.60 -51.38
CA SER A 26 26.54 -49.72 -50.47
C SER A 26 27.88 -50.35 -50.06
N GLU A 27 27.96 -50.79 -48.81
CA GLU A 27 28.43 -52.09 -48.29
C GLU A 27 29.77 -52.75 -48.68
N SER A 28 30.14 -53.68 -47.80
CA SER A 28 31.49 -54.04 -47.36
C SER A 28 31.87 -55.50 -47.61
N SER A 29 33.20 -55.70 -47.64
CA SER A 29 33.95 -56.91 -47.23
C SER A 29 33.99 -58.10 -48.22
N PRO A 30 35.00 -59.02 -48.16
CA PRO A 30 36.11 -59.14 -47.19
C PRO A 30 37.53 -59.41 -47.77
N GLU A 31 38.48 -59.37 -46.83
CA GLU A 31 39.94 -59.72 -46.77
C GLU A 31 40.31 -61.10 -47.38
N PRO A 32 41.55 -61.36 -47.91
CA PRO A 32 42.73 -61.63 -47.08
C PRO A 32 44.17 -61.28 -47.57
N GLU A 33 45.06 -61.29 -46.56
CA GLU A 33 46.50 -61.66 -46.48
C GLU A 33 47.62 -60.67 -46.90
N PRO A 34 48.68 -60.47 -46.06
CA PRO A 34 49.76 -59.52 -46.30
C PRO A 34 51.10 -60.18 -46.72
N GLU A 35 52.02 -59.38 -47.28
CA GLU A 35 53.51 -59.50 -47.33
C GLU A 35 54.03 -58.75 -48.60
N ILE A 36 55.15 -58.01 -48.72
CA ILE A 36 56.34 -57.64 -47.94
C ILE A 36 56.86 -56.28 -48.49
N VAL A 37 57.55 -55.53 -47.62
CA VAL A 37 58.12 -54.17 -47.74
C VAL A 37 59.40 -54.09 -48.60
N PRO A 38 59.70 -52.93 -49.22
CA PRO A 38 61.09 -52.45 -49.31
C PRO A 38 61.34 -51.10 -48.63
N ASP A 39 62.55 -50.98 -48.07
CA ASP A 39 63.11 -49.96 -47.17
C ASP A 39 63.30 -48.53 -47.74
N PRO A 40 63.53 -47.50 -46.88
CA PRO A 40 63.29 -46.08 -47.19
C PRO A 40 64.51 -45.34 -47.77
N ILE A 41 64.23 -44.30 -48.58
CA ILE A 41 65.26 -43.32 -49.02
C ILE A 41 65.18 -42.08 -48.13
N VAL A 42 66.30 -41.77 -47.47
CA VAL A 42 66.50 -40.64 -46.56
C VAL A 42 66.85 -39.37 -47.35
N VAL A 43 66.15 -38.26 -47.08
CA VAL A 43 66.51 -36.90 -47.55
C VAL A 43 66.72 -36.02 -46.30
N PRO A 44 67.81 -35.25 -46.18
CA PRO A 44 68.13 -34.51 -44.96
C PRO A 44 67.19 -33.32 -44.72
N ALA A 45 66.88 -33.07 -43.44
CA ALA A 45 65.99 -32.00 -42.96
C ALA A 45 66.66 -30.61 -42.99
N PRO A 46 65.91 -29.53 -43.31
CA PRO A 46 66.42 -28.15 -43.24
C PRO A 46 66.51 -27.64 -41.79
N ASP A 47 67.47 -26.73 -41.55
CA ASP A 47 67.76 -26.13 -40.24
C ASP A 47 66.55 -25.36 -39.64
N PRO A 48 66.38 -25.35 -38.29
CA PRO A 48 65.23 -24.74 -37.64
C PRO A 48 65.26 -23.20 -37.64
N ILE A 49 64.10 -22.60 -37.89
CA ILE A 49 63.83 -21.15 -37.79
C ILE A 49 63.73 -20.76 -36.29
N PRO A 50 64.33 -19.64 -35.83
CA PRO A 50 64.24 -19.21 -34.43
C PRO A 50 62.79 -18.89 -34.01
N GLU A 51 62.41 -19.31 -32.81
CA GLU A 51 61.09 -19.02 -32.23
C GLU A 51 60.94 -17.52 -31.89
N PRO A 52 59.74 -16.93 -32.10
CA PRO A 52 59.48 -15.54 -31.72
C PRO A 52 59.40 -15.38 -30.20
N VAL A 53 59.98 -14.29 -29.69
CA VAL A 53 59.94 -13.92 -28.26
C VAL A 53 58.51 -13.52 -27.87
N PRO A 54 57.96 -13.99 -26.73
CA PRO A 54 56.61 -13.64 -26.29
C PRO A 54 56.50 -12.15 -25.91
N ASP A 55 55.39 -11.51 -26.29
CA ASP A 55 55.05 -10.16 -25.84
C ASP A 55 54.83 -10.10 -24.31
N PRO A 56 55.18 -8.99 -23.64
CA PRO A 56 54.98 -8.84 -22.22
C PRO A 56 53.49 -8.86 -21.86
N VAL A 57 53.13 -9.67 -20.86
CA VAL A 57 51.77 -9.73 -20.31
C VAL A 57 51.43 -8.38 -19.67
N PRO A 58 50.27 -7.76 -20.00
CA PRO A 58 49.84 -6.51 -19.37
C PRO A 58 49.71 -6.69 -17.85
N ASP A 59 50.13 -5.67 -17.10
CA ASP A 59 49.92 -5.65 -15.66
C ASP A 59 48.42 -5.76 -15.33
N PRO A 60 48.04 -6.50 -14.27
CA PRO A 60 46.64 -6.62 -13.87
C PRO A 60 46.08 -5.25 -13.53
N ILE A 61 44.93 -4.92 -14.12
CA ILE A 61 44.16 -3.71 -13.80
C ILE A 61 43.85 -3.74 -12.30
N PRO A 62 44.15 -2.68 -11.54
CA PRO A 62 43.81 -2.62 -10.12
C PRO A 62 42.31 -2.83 -9.94
N VAL A 63 41.94 -3.79 -9.10
CA VAL A 63 40.55 -4.03 -8.71
C VAL A 63 40.07 -2.77 -7.97
N PRO A 64 38.93 -2.16 -8.35
CA PRO A 64 38.37 -1.03 -7.62
C PRO A 64 38.21 -1.40 -6.15
N GLU A 65 38.54 -0.47 -5.25
CA GLU A 65 38.23 -0.64 -3.84
C GLU A 65 36.71 -0.83 -3.68
N PRO A 66 36.25 -1.75 -2.80
CA PRO A 66 34.83 -1.93 -2.56
C PRO A 66 34.24 -0.61 -2.07
N ILE A 67 33.17 -0.15 -2.74
CA ILE A 67 32.35 0.97 -2.26
C ILE A 67 31.85 0.58 -0.85
N PRO A 68 32.04 1.41 0.18
CA PRO A 68 31.50 1.11 1.50
C PRO A 68 29.98 0.92 1.39
N GLU A 69 29.46 -0.17 1.95
CA GLU A 69 28.01 -0.39 2.01
C GLU A 69 27.34 0.80 2.70
N PRO A 70 26.22 1.32 2.18
CA PRO A 70 25.49 2.40 2.82
C PRO A 70 25.09 1.95 4.24
N VAL A 71 25.45 2.75 5.23
CA VAL A 71 25.16 2.47 6.63
C VAL A 71 23.70 2.89 6.87
N ILE A 72 22.81 1.91 6.98
CA ILE A 72 21.41 2.15 7.32
C ILE A 72 21.35 2.94 8.65
N PRO A 73 20.66 4.10 8.70
CA PRO A 73 20.49 4.86 9.94
C PRO A 73 19.86 4.03 11.04
N GLU A 74 20.15 4.33 12.30
CA GLU A 74 19.51 3.65 13.43
C GLU A 74 17.99 3.88 13.41
N ASN A 75 17.19 2.82 13.49
CA ASN A 75 15.73 2.95 13.57
C ASN A 75 15.34 3.66 14.85
N ASN A 76 14.58 4.75 14.76
CA ASN A 76 14.20 5.53 15.94
C ASN A 76 13.11 4.81 16.74
N LEU A 77 13.52 3.99 17.70
CA LEU A 77 12.64 3.28 18.62
C LEU A 77 12.38 4.03 19.93
N ILE A 78 12.70 5.33 19.97
CA ILE A 78 12.53 6.14 21.18
C ILE A 78 11.05 6.43 21.36
N LYS A 79 10.52 6.03 22.51
CA LYS A 79 9.12 6.27 22.87
C LYS A 79 8.77 7.76 22.88
N ASN A 80 7.65 8.11 22.24
CA ASN A 80 7.08 9.45 22.28
C ASN A 80 6.70 9.85 23.73
N SER A 81 6.78 11.13 24.06
CA SER A 81 6.34 11.62 25.37
C SER A 81 4.84 11.39 25.60
N GLU A 82 4.49 10.94 26.79
CA GLU A 82 3.09 10.89 27.26
C GLU A 82 2.61 12.28 27.71
N GLY A 83 1.29 12.46 27.81
CA GLY A 83 0.68 13.72 28.24
C GLY A 83 0.14 14.54 27.07
N ASP A 84 0.44 15.84 27.07
CA ASP A 84 -0.10 16.78 26.08
C ASP A 84 0.58 16.61 24.71
N ILE A 85 -0.20 16.19 23.72
CA ILE A 85 0.20 16.00 22.32
C ILE A 85 -0.42 17.03 21.37
N SER A 86 -0.96 18.14 21.90
CA SER A 86 -1.56 19.21 21.09
C SER A 86 -0.59 19.66 19.99
N TYR A 87 -1.00 19.46 18.74
CA TYR A 87 -0.25 19.79 17.51
C TYR A 87 1.14 19.16 17.42
N LEU A 88 1.38 18.07 18.15
CA LEU A 88 2.66 17.39 18.18
C LEU A 88 2.75 16.33 17.07
N THR A 89 3.86 16.36 16.34
CA THR A 89 4.28 15.27 15.45
C THR A 89 5.12 14.23 16.21
N LEU A 90 5.01 12.97 15.82
CA LEU A 90 5.67 11.85 16.47
C LEU A 90 7.04 11.57 15.86
N SER A 91 7.85 10.75 16.54
CA SER A 91 9.14 10.26 16.02
C SER A 91 9.36 8.75 16.19
N ASN A 92 8.67 8.11 17.15
CA ASN A 92 8.78 6.67 17.38
C ASN A 92 8.38 5.84 16.14
N ARG A 93 9.23 4.89 15.75
CA ARG A 93 9.03 3.92 14.67
C ARG A 93 8.87 2.48 15.15
N HIS A 94 8.69 2.23 16.45
CA HIS A 94 8.58 0.87 16.96
C HIS A 94 7.32 0.15 16.42
N PRO A 95 7.42 -1.09 15.91
CA PRO A 95 6.29 -1.80 15.31
C PRO A 95 5.33 -2.45 16.32
N ASP A 96 5.78 -2.73 17.55
CA ASP A 96 4.90 -3.23 18.62
C ASP A 96 4.12 -2.07 19.26
N CYS A 97 2.79 -2.17 19.26
CA CYS A 97 1.89 -1.20 19.88
C CYS A 97 2.13 -1.02 21.40
N ALA A 98 2.77 -1.97 22.08
CA ALA A 98 3.08 -1.83 23.51
C ALA A 98 4.07 -0.70 23.81
N GLU A 99 4.89 -0.29 22.84
CA GLU A 99 5.79 0.86 23.00
C GLU A 99 5.06 2.21 22.96
N TYR A 100 3.75 2.20 22.73
CA TYR A 100 2.87 3.37 22.75
C TYR A 100 1.91 3.34 23.94
N VAL A 101 2.09 2.42 24.91
CA VAL A 101 1.32 2.39 26.16
C VAL A 101 1.49 3.72 26.89
N GLY A 102 0.38 4.39 27.20
CA GLY A 102 0.43 5.70 27.82
C GLY A 102 -0.92 6.39 27.83
N ASN A 103 -0.94 7.58 28.43
CA ASN A 103 -2.10 8.47 28.42
C ASN A 103 -1.73 9.75 27.68
N TYR A 104 -2.56 10.12 26.73
CA TYR A 104 -2.38 11.26 25.84
C TYR A 104 -3.61 12.15 25.90
N LEU A 105 -3.37 13.46 25.89
CA LEU A 105 -4.40 14.48 25.85
C LEU A 105 -4.03 15.55 24.84
N ALA A 106 -5.01 16.28 24.33
CA ALA A 106 -4.78 17.49 23.55
C ALA A 106 -5.90 18.49 23.78
N ASN A 107 -5.61 19.77 23.57
CA ASN A 107 -6.60 20.84 23.56
C ASN A 107 -6.67 21.40 22.16
N ILE A 108 -7.84 21.31 21.53
CA ILE A 108 -8.05 21.72 20.15
C ILE A 108 -9.30 22.59 20.03
N VAL A 109 -9.41 23.29 18.91
CA VAL A 109 -10.54 24.15 18.58
C VAL A 109 -11.32 23.53 17.42
N ASP A 110 -12.63 23.37 17.59
CA ASP A 110 -13.54 23.31 16.45
C ASP A 110 -13.72 24.76 15.95
N VAL A 111 -13.02 25.09 14.87
CA VAL A 111 -12.93 26.45 14.33
C VAL A 111 -14.28 26.94 13.82
N GLN A 112 -15.13 26.03 13.34
CA GLN A 112 -16.45 26.36 12.80
C GLN A 112 -17.43 26.76 13.90
N LYS A 113 -17.33 26.12 15.07
CA LYS A 113 -18.21 26.40 16.23
C LYS A 113 -17.56 27.28 17.28
N ASN A 114 -16.25 27.54 17.16
CA ASN A 114 -15.45 28.28 18.13
C ASN A 114 -15.61 27.70 19.55
N VAL A 115 -15.49 26.37 19.65
CA VAL A 115 -15.53 25.64 20.92
C VAL A 115 -14.22 24.91 21.15
N LEU A 116 -13.82 24.85 22.42
CA LEU A 116 -12.69 24.03 22.85
C LEU A 116 -13.14 22.59 23.00
N LEU A 117 -12.32 21.67 22.50
CA LEU A 117 -12.48 20.24 22.64
C LEU A 117 -11.22 19.66 23.29
N GLU A 118 -11.41 18.68 24.16
CA GLU A 118 -10.33 17.96 24.81
C GLU A 118 -10.23 16.57 24.18
N SER A 119 -9.04 16.20 23.70
CA SER A 119 -8.71 14.85 23.27
C SER A 119 -8.28 13.99 24.45
N HIS A 120 -8.70 12.73 24.42
CA HIS A 120 -8.25 11.70 25.34
C HIS A 120 -7.99 10.41 24.59
N LEU A 121 -6.75 9.92 24.67
CA LEU A 121 -6.35 8.60 24.24
C LEU A 121 -5.60 7.90 25.38
N SER A 122 -6.02 6.68 25.72
CA SER A 122 -5.28 5.78 26.59
C SER A 122 -4.96 4.51 25.84
N VAL A 123 -3.67 4.14 25.83
CA VAL A 123 -3.19 2.86 25.28
C VAL A 123 -2.72 1.99 26.43
N THR A 124 -3.23 0.76 26.48
CA THR A 124 -2.79 -0.27 27.44
C THR A 124 -2.40 -1.52 26.69
N ALA A 125 -1.58 -2.38 27.30
CA ALA A 125 -1.17 -3.63 26.67
C ALA A 125 -1.14 -4.80 27.66
N ASN A 126 -1.41 -5.99 27.15
CA ASN A 126 -1.07 -7.26 27.79
C ASN A 126 -0.04 -8.00 26.93
N ASP A 127 0.21 -9.29 27.22
CA ASP A 127 1.20 -10.08 26.48
C ASP A 127 0.88 -10.27 24.99
N THR A 128 -0.39 -10.12 24.60
CA THR A 128 -0.89 -10.48 23.26
C THR A 128 -1.52 -9.33 22.49
N HIS A 129 -2.10 -8.35 23.17
CA HIS A 129 -2.88 -7.28 22.55
C HIS A 129 -2.61 -5.92 23.20
N CYS A 130 -2.81 -4.86 22.42
CA CYS A 130 -2.99 -3.51 22.92
C CYS A 130 -4.46 -3.09 22.83
N THR A 131 -4.90 -2.28 23.78
CA THR A 131 -6.25 -1.71 23.81
C THR A 131 -6.14 -0.19 23.83
N PHE A 132 -6.80 0.44 22.86
CA PHE A 132 -6.91 1.87 22.66
C PHE A 132 -8.29 2.30 23.18
N SER A 133 -8.33 3.24 24.11
CA SER A 133 -9.55 3.88 24.59
C SER A 133 -9.49 5.35 24.24
N SER A 134 -10.37 5.80 23.34
CA SER A 134 -10.38 7.14 22.79
C SER A 134 -11.74 7.83 22.95
N ASN A 135 -11.75 9.16 22.99
CA ASN A 135 -12.96 9.96 22.79
C ASN A 135 -13.15 10.47 21.35
N ASN A 136 -12.28 10.05 20.42
CA ASN A 136 -12.29 10.36 18.99
C ASN A 136 -12.14 11.85 18.63
N ILE A 137 -11.43 12.60 19.47
CA ILE A 137 -11.02 13.98 19.19
C ILE A 137 -9.53 13.99 18.83
N PRO A 138 -9.12 14.62 17.72
CA PRO A 138 -7.73 14.63 17.29
C PRO A 138 -6.86 15.53 18.17
N ASN A 139 -5.56 15.56 17.85
CA ASN A 139 -4.56 16.43 18.46
C ASN A 139 -4.40 17.78 17.75
N HIS A 140 -5.20 18.06 16.71
CA HIS A 140 -5.16 19.30 15.93
C HIS A 140 -6.54 19.96 15.85
N ASP A 141 -6.57 21.22 15.42
CA ASP A 141 -7.83 21.95 15.19
C ASP A 141 -8.62 21.31 14.05
N VAL A 142 -9.95 21.42 14.14
CA VAL A 142 -10.87 20.79 13.19
C VAL A 142 -11.75 21.82 12.52
N GLY A 143 -12.15 21.53 11.28
CA GLY A 143 -13.07 22.37 10.52
C GLY A 143 -12.46 23.67 9.97
N GLY A 144 -11.13 23.83 10.08
CA GLY A 144 -10.37 24.85 9.38
C GLY A 144 -10.26 24.55 7.88
N ASN A 145 -10.08 25.62 7.09
CA ASN A 145 -9.72 25.59 5.67
C ASN A 145 -10.38 24.48 4.81
N THR A 146 -11.68 24.25 5.01
CA THR A 146 -12.35 23.09 4.40
C THR A 146 -12.34 23.15 2.87
N THR A 147 -12.23 21.99 2.23
CA THR A 147 -12.18 21.81 0.77
C THR A 147 -13.30 22.53 0.00
N THR A 148 -14.52 22.53 0.54
CA THR A 148 -15.69 23.17 -0.10
C THR A 148 -15.94 24.60 0.37
N GLY A 149 -15.18 25.08 1.37
CA GLY A 149 -15.43 26.34 2.08
C GLY A 149 -16.70 26.36 2.94
N LYS A 150 -17.27 25.20 3.27
CA LYS A 150 -18.49 25.05 4.08
C LYS A 150 -18.20 24.35 5.40
N ASP A 151 -19.10 24.56 6.37
CA ASP A 151 -19.08 23.79 7.61
C ASP A 151 -19.29 22.29 7.37
N PHE A 152 -18.79 21.48 8.31
CA PHE A 152 -19.09 20.06 8.38
C PHE A 152 -20.60 19.81 8.54
N ALA A 153 -21.03 18.60 8.16
CA ALA A 153 -22.43 18.19 8.27
C ALA A 153 -22.92 18.16 9.73
N SER A 154 -22.00 17.97 10.69
CA SER A 154 -22.27 18.01 12.12
C SER A 154 -21.11 18.68 12.87
N GLN A 155 -21.37 19.20 14.06
CA GLN A 155 -20.32 19.66 14.97
C GLN A 155 -19.51 18.45 15.47
N VAL A 156 -18.21 18.62 15.70
CA VAL A 156 -17.38 17.57 16.32
C VAL A 156 -17.74 17.40 17.80
N GLN A 157 -17.93 16.16 18.23
CA GLN A 157 -18.31 15.82 19.60
C GLN A 157 -17.42 14.70 20.14
N ALA A 158 -17.10 14.75 21.44
CA ALA A 158 -16.39 13.66 22.09
C ALA A 158 -17.32 12.45 22.27
N ASN A 159 -16.80 11.24 22.07
CA ASN A 159 -17.56 10.02 22.31
C ASN A 159 -17.85 9.83 23.81
N THR A 160 -19.12 9.72 24.17
CA THR A 160 -19.58 9.55 25.57
C THR A 160 -19.57 8.11 26.08
N LYS A 161 -19.43 7.12 25.19
CA LYS A 161 -19.45 5.68 25.57
C LYS A 161 -18.07 5.04 25.67
N GLY A 162 -17.01 5.79 25.35
CA GLY A 162 -15.65 5.26 25.22
C GLY A 162 -15.50 4.47 23.92
N TYR A 163 -14.68 4.96 23.00
CA TYR A 163 -14.37 4.29 21.75
C TYR A 163 -13.19 3.34 22.00
N VAL A 164 -13.45 2.02 22.07
CA VAL A 164 -12.45 1.03 22.47
C VAL A 164 -12.13 0.08 21.32
N LEU A 165 -10.87 0.10 20.88
CA LEU A 165 -10.33 -0.77 19.83
C LEU A 165 -9.17 -1.61 20.37
N THR A 166 -8.99 -2.80 19.85
CA THR A 166 -7.96 -3.75 20.27
C THR A 166 -7.21 -4.28 19.05
N ILE A 167 -5.90 -4.44 19.15
CA ILE A 167 -5.05 -4.99 18.09
C ILE A 167 -4.08 -6.02 18.67
N PRO A 168 -3.65 -7.03 17.89
CA PRO A 168 -2.60 -7.95 18.32
C PRO A 168 -1.23 -7.25 18.32
N ARG A 169 -0.37 -7.60 19.26
CA ARG A 169 1.00 -7.04 19.37
C ARG A 169 1.99 -7.64 18.38
N GLN A 170 1.74 -8.87 17.97
CA GLN A 170 2.68 -9.69 17.20
C GLN A 170 1.94 -10.30 16.00
N PRO A 171 1.57 -9.45 15.02
CA PRO A 171 0.83 -9.92 13.86
C PRO A 171 1.67 -10.87 13.01
N THR A 172 0.98 -11.78 12.31
CA THR A 172 1.60 -12.73 11.38
C THR A 172 1.02 -12.53 10.00
N GLN A 173 1.88 -12.37 8.99
CA GLN A 173 1.43 -12.24 7.61
C GLN A 173 0.66 -13.48 7.16
N GLN A 174 -0.46 -13.25 6.48
CA GLN A 174 -1.27 -14.27 5.83
C GLN A 174 -0.88 -14.38 4.35
N THR A 175 -1.25 -15.50 3.73
CA THR A 175 -1.01 -15.75 2.29
C THR A 175 -1.93 -14.94 1.38
N SER A 176 -3.00 -14.37 1.94
CA SER A 176 -4.00 -13.55 1.24
C SER A 176 -4.38 -12.39 2.13
N VAL A 177 -4.66 -11.24 1.52
CA VAL A 177 -5.12 -10.05 2.24
C VAL A 177 -6.61 -10.15 2.60
N THR A 178 -7.00 -9.41 3.63
CA THR A 178 -8.41 -9.19 3.98
C THR A 178 -8.75 -7.73 3.72
N TYR A 179 -9.62 -7.47 2.74
CA TYR A 179 -10.13 -6.11 2.51
C TYR A 179 -11.05 -5.68 3.64
N VAL A 180 -10.92 -4.43 4.06
CA VAL A 180 -11.93 -3.79 4.92
C VAL A 180 -13.18 -3.61 4.06
N GLN A 181 -14.31 -4.10 4.54
CA GLN A 181 -15.56 -4.11 3.79
C GLN A 181 -16.67 -3.52 4.62
N LYS A 182 -17.43 -2.60 4.02
CA LYS A 182 -18.65 -2.03 4.59
C LYS A 182 -19.63 -3.12 5.05
N VAL A 183 -20.08 -3.03 6.29
CA VAL A 183 -21.13 -3.89 6.86
C VAL A 183 -22.33 -3.05 7.28
N ALA A 184 -23.53 -3.47 6.90
CA ALA A 184 -24.74 -2.66 7.11
C ALA A 184 -24.97 -2.39 8.60
N GLY A 185 -25.06 -1.11 8.95
CA GLY A 185 -25.30 -0.67 10.34
C GLY A 185 -24.07 -0.77 11.23
N MET A 186 -22.89 -0.99 10.66
CA MET A 186 -21.64 -1.05 11.39
C MET A 186 -20.68 0.03 10.89
N LEU A 187 -19.84 0.52 11.78
CA LEU A 187 -18.59 1.18 11.43
C LEU A 187 -17.59 0.08 11.07
N THR A 188 -16.83 0.29 10.00
CA THR A 188 -15.81 -0.65 9.51
C THR A 188 -14.55 0.14 9.28
N LEU A 189 -13.57 -0.04 10.15
CA LEU A 189 -12.46 0.88 10.29
C LEU A 189 -11.19 0.30 9.68
N ASN A 190 -10.40 1.15 9.04
CA ASN A 190 -9.12 0.83 8.43
C ASN A 190 -7.94 0.93 9.41
N GLY A 191 -8.15 1.58 10.56
CA GLY A 191 -7.11 1.80 11.55
C GLY A 191 -7.53 2.76 12.66
N ILE A 192 -6.63 2.94 13.62
CA ILE A 192 -6.70 3.99 14.65
C ILE A 192 -5.37 4.71 14.71
N LEU A 193 -5.42 6.05 14.66
CA LEU A 193 -4.23 6.88 14.78
C LEU A 193 -3.88 7.12 16.26
N LEU A 194 -2.62 7.46 16.52
CA LEU A 194 -2.06 7.73 17.85
C LEU A 194 -2.47 9.10 18.42
N ASN A 195 -3.37 9.82 17.74
CA ASN A 195 -4.15 10.93 18.30
C ASN A 195 -5.57 10.51 18.72
N GLY A 196 -5.90 9.21 18.59
CA GLY A 196 -7.15 8.62 19.03
C GLY A 196 -8.28 8.66 18.00
N VAL A 197 -8.06 9.23 16.81
CA VAL A 197 -9.09 9.27 15.77
C VAL A 197 -8.97 8.04 14.86
N ASP A 198 -10.12 7.50 14.49
CA ASP A 198 -10.21 6.36 13.59
C ASP A 198 -9.96 6.73 12.11
N LEU A 199 -9.49 5.72 11.39
CA LEU A 199 -9.30 5.75 9.95
C LEU A 199 -10.48 5.05 9.29
N ASP A 200 -11.21 5.76 8.45
CA ASP A 200 -12.39 5.24 7.74
C ASP A 200 -12.26 5.67 6.28
N MET A 201 -11.49 4.88 5.53
CA MET A 201 -11.24 5.14 4.10
C MET A 201 -12.47 4.89 3.23
N ASP A 202 -13.47 4.23 3.81
CA ASP A 202 -14.70 3.88 3.14
C ASP A 202 -15.69 5.03 3.15
N SER A 203 -16.23 5.35 1.98
CA SER A 203 -17.21 6.42 1.84
C SER A 203 -18.65 5.90 1.79
N ALA A 204 -19.57 6.64 2.42
CA ALA A 204 -21.01 6.52 2.18
C ALA A 204 -21.48 7.35 0.96
N PHE A 205 -20.62 8.20 0.40
CA PHE A 205 -20.93 8.97 -0.80
C PHE A 205 -20.83 8.07 -2.03
N CYS A 206 -21.79 8.21 -2.94
CA CYS A 206 -21.79 7.49 -4.20
C CYS A 206 -22.31 8.37 -5.33
N TYR A 207 -22.07 7.93 -6.56
CA TYR A 207 -22.77 8.46 -7.73
C TYR A 207 -24.12 7.78 -7.91
N HIS A 208 -25.16 8.59 -8.14
CA HIS A 208 -26.45 8.11 -8.59
C HIS A 208 -27.19 9.21 -9.35
N PRO A 209 -27.79 8.96 -10.53
CA PRO A 209 -28.36 10.00 -11.41
C PRO A 209 -29.44 10.87 -10.74
N ASP A 210 -30.18 10.31 -9.78
CA ASP A 210 -31.20 11.03 -9.01
C ASP A 210 -30.65 11.91 -7.87
N ILE A 211 -29.35 11.88 -7.58
CA ILE A 211 -28.74 12.74 -6.57
C ILE A 211 -28.62 14.16 -7.14
N ASN A 212 -29.25 15.12 -6.47
CA ASN A 212 -29.19 16.53 -6.84
C ASN A 212 -28.02 17.25 -6.15
N ALA A 213 -26.80 16.93 -6.59
CA ALA A 213 -25.54 17.51 -6.11
C ALA A 213 -24.55 17.61 -7.29
N PRO A 214 -23.43 18.36 -7.16
CA PRO A 214 -22.37 18.37 -8.16
C PRO A 214 -21.97 16.95 -8.57
N LEU A 215 -21.83 16.72 -9.88
CA LEU A 215 -21.51 15.41 -10.46
C LEU A 215 -22.46 14.27 -10.05
N ASN A 216 -23.66 14.59 -9.54
CA ASN A 216 -24.59 13.59 -9.00
C ASN A 216 -23.94 12.69 -7.91
N ILE A 217 -22.95 13.24 -7.18
CA ILE A 217 -22.26 12.58 -6.08
C ILE A 217 -22.78 13.13 -4.76
N GLY A 218 -23.15 12.26 -3.82
CA GLY A 218 -23.68 12.71 -2.53
C GLY A 218 -23.98 11.57 -1.57
N LEU A 219 -24.41 11.96 -0.37
CA LEU A 219 -25.07 11.05 0.58
C LEU A 219 -26.45 10.69 0.02
N GLY A 220 -26.55 9.55 -0.65
CA GLY A 220 -27.83 9.04 -1.16
C GLY A 220 -28.67 8.37 -0.08
N THR A 221 -29.93 8.10 -0.39
CA THR A 221 -30.76 7.17 0.41
C THR A 221 -30.16 5.76 0.38
N ARG A 222 -30.57 4.87 1.30
CA ARG A 222 -30.15 3.45 1.27
C ARG A 222 -30.46 2.74 -0.06
N THR A 223 -31.45 3.22 -0.81
CA THR A 223 -31.77 2.72 -2.16
C THR A 223 -30.85 3.27 -3.25
N GLN A 224 -30.27 4.46 -3.05
CA GLN A 224 -29.36 5.09 -4.02
C GLN A 224 -27.89 4.72 -3.72
N CYS A 225 -27.45 4.92 -2.47
CA CYS A 225 -26.09 4.70 -1.99
C CYS A 225 -26.09 3.68 -0.82
N GLY A 226 -26.71 2.52 -1.03
CA GLY A 226 -26.65 1.41 -0.06
C GLY A 226 -25.31 0.67 -0.11
N LEU A 227 -25.20 -0.45 0.63
CA LEU A 227 -23.99 -1.31 0.67
C LEU A 227 -23.49 -1.83 -0.68
N ASN A 228 -24.32 -1.76 -1.72
CA ASN A 228 -24.00 -2.25 -3.05
C ASN A 228 -24.13 -1.12 -4.08
N ALA A 229 -23.77 0.11 -3.70
CA ALA A 229 -23.65 1.17 -4.70
C ALA A 229 -22.61 0.74 -5.74
N ASP A 230 -22.88 1.03 -7.02
CA ASP A 230 -21.99 0.63 -8.12
C ASP A 230 -20.73 1.51 -8.20
N TRP A 231 -20.80 2.73 -7.64
CA TRP A 231 -19.78 3.77 -7.81
C TRP A 231 -19.60 4.55 -6.51
N TYR A 232 -18.72 4.08 -5.62
CA TYR A 232 -18.41 4.77 -4.36
C TYR A 232 -17.42 5.90 -4.58
N ALA A 233 -17.73 7.09 -4.10
CA ALA A 233 -16.83 8.23 -4.23
C ALA A 233 -15.67 8.13 -3.25
N VAL A 234 -14.44 8.31 -3.73
CA VAL A 234 -13.24 8.45 -2.88
C VAL A 234 -13.26 9.87 -2.28
N PRO A 235 -13.46 10.07 -0.97
CA PRO A 235 -13.79 11.40 -0.45
C PRO A 235 -12.70 12.44 -0.69
N ALA A 236 -11.43 12.06 -0.47
CA ALA A 236 -10.28 12.93 -0.73
C ALA A 236 -10.16 13.36 -2.20
N ASN A 237 -10.62 12.53 -3.16
CA ASN A 237 -10.62 12.87 -4.59
C ASN A 237 -11.86 13.67 -5.01
N ASN A 238 -12.83 13.85 -4.12
CA ASN A 238 -14.08 14.56 -4.36
C ASN A 238 -14.18 15.83 -3.51
N ALA A 239 -13.08 16.59 -3.44
CA ALA A 239 -12.94 17.79 -2.60
C ALA A 239 -14.03 18.86 -2.81
N ASP A 240 -14.61 18.97 -4.02
CA ASP A 240 -15.70 19.91 -4.31
C ASP A 240 -17.07 19.44 -3.78
N THR A 241 -17.20 18.17 -3.39
CA THR A 241 -18.46 17.54 -2.98
C THR A 241 -18.43 17.09 -1.53
N VAL A 242 -17.34 16.46 -1.09
CA VAL A 242 -17.13 16.07 0.29
C VAL A 242 -16.35 17.17 0.99
N THR A 243 -16.93 17.68 2.07
CA THR A 243 -16.31 18.73 2.90
C THR A 243 -15.36 18.07 3.87
N LEU A 244 -14.07 18.19 3.61
CA LEU A 244 -12.97 17.76 4.46
C LEU A 244 -12.21 18.99 4.95
N ASP A 245 -11.61 18.95 6.13
CA ASP A 245 -10.66 19.97 6.55
C ASP A 245 -9.24 19.71 5.99
N GLU A 246 -8.29 20.54 6.42
CA GLU A 246 -6.88 20.47 6.01
C GLU A 246 -6.16 19.16 6.39
N PHE A 247 -6.74 18.34 7.27
CA PHE A 247 -6.22 17.02 7.64
C PHE A 247 -7.00 15.87 6.97
N ALA A 248 -7.71 16.20 5.88
CA ALA A 248 -8.56 15.28 5.12
C ALA A 248 -9.61 14.54 5.98
N GLY A 249 -10.02 15.14 7.09
CA GLY A 249 -11.05 14.59 7.97
C GLY A 249 -12.31 15.42 7.98
N HIS A 250 -13.37 14.83 8.52
CA HIS A 250 -14.63 15.54 8.72
C HIS A 250 -15.49 14.91 9.82
N ALA A 251 -16.50 15.67 10.26
CA ALA A 251 -17.47 15.23 11.24
C ALA A 251 -18.79 14.77 10.61
N PHE A 252 -19.18 13.53 10.90
CA PHE A 252 -20.52 13.02 10.64
C PHE A 252 -21.13 12.45 11.91
N ASP A 253 -22.34 12.91 12.26
CA ASP A 253 -23.04 12.56 13.51
C ASP A 253 -22.18 12.73 14.77
N GLY A 254 -21.39 13.82 14.81
CA GLY A 254 -20.47 14.11 15.90
C GLY A 254 -19.07 13.50 15.74
N ARG A 255 -18.94 12.40 14.99
CA ARG A 255 -17.69 11.64 14.86
C ARG A 255 -16.76 12.26 13.84
N TYR A 256 -15.65 12.80 14.31
CA TYR A 256 -14.54 13.19 13.45
C TYR A 256 -13.74 11.95 13.02
N HIS A 257 -13.44 11.80 11.73
CA HIS A 257 -12.67 10.68 11.16
C HIS A 257 -11.96 11.10 9.87
N TYR A 258 -10.91 10.36 9.49
CA TYR A 258 -10.05 10.69 8.34
C TYR A 258 -10.36 9.84 7.10
N HIS A 259 -10.26 10.48 5.92
CA HIS A 259 -10.53 9.88 4.60
C HIS A 259 -9.36 9.97 3.62
N GLY A 260 -8.25 10.60 3.99
CA GLY A 260 -7.19 10.89 3.05
C GLY A 260 -5.88 11.25 3.71
N ASP A 261 -5.03 11.88 2.89
CA ASP A 261 -3.71 12.36 3.27
C ASP A 261 -3.76 13.26 4.52
N ASN A 262 -2.87 13.00 5.48
CA ASN A 262 -2.89 13.65 6.78
C ASN A 262 -1.48 13.76 7.38
N GLU A 263 -1.14 14.97 7.83
CA GLU A 263 0.14 15.33 8.47
C GLU A 263 0.04 15.63 9.98
N GLY A 264 -1.12 15.39 10.62
CA GLY A 264 -1.38 15.74 12.02
C GLY A 264 -0.50 15.02 13.06
N LEU A 265 0.18 13.94 12.66
CA LEU A 265 1.09 13.17 13.51
C LEU A 265 2.47 12.93 12.89
N SER A 266 2.69 13.35 11.64
CA SER A 266 3.96 13.16 10.94
C SER A 266 4.21 14.33 10.00
N TYR A 267 5.48 14.65 9.80
CA TYR A 267 5.85 15.68 8.84
C TYR A 267 5.58 15.25 7.39
N LEU A 268 5.02 16.16 6.59
CA LEU A 268 4.88 16.05 5.14
C LEU A 268 5.63 17.21 4.46
N GLU A 269 6.61 16.86 3.63
CA GLU A 269 7.37 17.81 2.80
C GLU A 269 6.82 17.84 1.38
N ASN A 270 7.13 18.89 0.60
CA ASN A 270 6.79 18.89 -0.83
C ASN A 270 7.72 17.98 -1.65
N ASP A 271 8.97 17.79 -1.20
CA ASP A 271 9.98 17.05 -1.94
C ASP A 271 9.82 15.53 -1.80
N ASP A 272 9.87 14.81 -2.92
CA ASP A 272 9.80 13.35 -2.96
C ASP A 272 11.01 12.66 -2.31
N LEU A 273 12.15 13.35 -2.28
CA LEU A 273 13.44 12.85 -1.80
C LEU A 273 14.01 13.83 -0.77
N LEU A 274 14.36 13.34 0.41
CA LEU A 274 15.03 14.12 1.45
C LEU A 274 16.38 13.49 1.81
N ALA A 275 17.35 14.33 2.19
CA ALA A 275 18.58 13.85 2.79
C ALA A 275 18.28 13.30 4.19
N PRO A 276 18.90 12.18 4.62
CA PRO A 276 18.73 11.61 5.97
C PRO A 276 19.45 12.44 7.06
N THR A 277 19.68 13.73 6.79
CA THR A 277 20.25 14.73 7.70
C THR A 277 19.30 15.92 7.88
N THR A 278 18.08 15.85 7.32
CA THR A 278 17.04 16.85 7.57
C THR A 278 16.55 16.76 9.02
N ASP A 279 16.18 17.89 9.61
CA ASP A 279 15.57 17.95 10.94
C ASP A 279 14.05 17.70 10.90
N GLN A 280 13.49 17.49 9.70
CA GLN A 280 12.04 17.42 9.47
C GLN A 280 11.48 16.01 9.63
N VAL A 281 12.22 15.02 9.14
CA VAL A 281 11.90 13.60 9.19
C VAL A 281 13.11 12.89 9.78
N ASP A 282 12.88 11.97 10.70
CA ASP A 282 13.95 11.17 11.28
C ASP A 282 14.75 10.45 10.18
N PRO A 283 16.08 10.30 10.31
CA PRO A 283 16.90 9.60 9.32
C PRO A 283 16.41 8.18 8.99
N SER A 284 15.67 7.54 9.88
CA SER A 284 15.06 6.22 9.68
C SER A 284 13.69 6.24 8.98
N GLY A 285 13.11 7.42 8.75
CA GLY A 285 11.83 7.63 8.06
C GLY A 285 10.74 8.20 8.97
N SER A 286 9.52 8.31 8.45
CA SER A 286 8.36 8.83 9.18
C SER A 286 7.99 7.97 10.41
N PRO A 287 7.45 8.56 11.48
CA PRO A 287 7.02 7.80 12.66
C PRO A 287 5.88 6.83 12.33
N VAL A 288 5.63 5.89 13.24
CA VAL A 288 4.31 5.25 13.33
C VAL A 288 3.32 6.32 13.78
N VAL A 289 2.27 6.50 12.98
CA VAL A 289 1.17 7.43 13.26
C VAL A 289 -0.09 6.71 13.72
N GLY A 290 -0.18 5.39 13.56
CA GLY A 290 -1.34 4.60 13.93
C GLY A 290 -1.12 3.11 13.76
N PHE A 291 -2.19 2.34 13.94
CA PHE A 291 -2.19 0.89 13.75
C PHE A 291 -3.44 0.44 12.99
N ALA A 292 -3.26 -0.53 12.10
CA ALA A 292 -4.33 -1.18 11.36
C ALA A 292 -5.02 -2.26 12.23
N PRO A 293 -6.20 -2.76 11.82
CA PRO A 293 -6.95 -3.77 12.57
C PRO A 293 -6.16 -5.04 12.90
N ASP A 294 -5.20 -5.38 12.06
CA ASP A 294 -4.38 -6.58 12.23
C ASP A 294 -3.16 -6.37 13.10
N GLY A 295 -2.90 -5.17 13.61
CA GLY A 295 -1.80 -4.85 14.52
C GLY A 295 -0.49 -4.43 13.88
N TYR A 296 -0.39 -4.40 12.54
CA TYR A 296 0.79 -3.77 11.91
C TYR A 296 0.72 -2.24 12.02
N PRO A 297 1.88 -1.56 12.14
CA PRO A 297 1.93 -0.11 12.21
C PRO A 297 1.50 0.54 10.89
N ILE A 298 0.99 1.77 11.00
CA ILE A 298 0.79 2.71 9.91
C ILE A 298 1.83 3.81 10.09
N TYR A 299 2.76 3.95 9.15
CA TYR A 299 3.77 4.99 9.11
C TYR A 299 3.28 6.23 8.36
N GLY A 300 3.90 7.37 8.62
CA GLY A 300 3.77 8.55 7.75
C GLY A 300 4.44 8.33 6.38
N HIS A 301 4.58 9.39 5.61
CA HIS A 301 4.84 9.29 4.16
C HIS A 301 6.23 8.83 3.75
N TYR A 302 7.24 8.95 4.59
CA TYR A 302 8.64 8.69 4.22
C TYR A 302 9.17 7.38 4.79
N PHE A 303 10.01 6.73 3.99
CA PHE A 303 10.84 5.60 4.40
C PHE A 303 12.30 5.84 4.01
N TYR A 304 13.22 5.22 4.74
CA TYR A 304 14.61 5.17 4.34
C TYR A 304 14.81 4.14 3.21
N ASP A 305 15.26 4.61 2.05
CA ASP A 305 15.59 3.78 0.89
C ASP A 305 17.11 3.52 0.84
N ALA A 306 17.49 2.29 1.16
CA ALA A 306 18.88 1.86 1.17
C ALA A 306 19.54 1.86 -0.21
N GLU A 307 18.75 1.81 -1.30
CA GLU A 307 19.30 1.87 -2.66
C GLU A 307 19.75 3.27 -3.05
N SER A 308 19.01 4.29 -2.60
CA SER A 308 19.29 5.69 -2.89
C SER A 308 20.05 6.42 -1.77
N ASP A 309 20.20 5.82 -0.58
CA ASP A 309 20.79 6.45 0.62
C ASP A 309 20.02 7.74 1.00
N GLN A 310 18.71 7.72 0.81
CA GLN A 310 17.81 8.87 0.97
C GLN A 310 16.50 8.47 1.66
N LEU A 311 15.83 9.48 2.23
CA LEU A 311 14.44 9.36 2.61
C LEU A 311 13.57 9.58 1.38
N ARG A 312 12.65 8.66 1.10
CA ARG A 312 11.73 8.73 -0.04
C ARG A 312 10.29 8.72 0.42
N LYS A 313 9.43 9.50 -0.24
CA LYS A 313 7.99 9.32 -0.11
C LYS A 313 7.59 7.94 -0.64
N ALA A 314 6.80 7.22 0.14
CA ALA A 314 6.20 5.96 -0.26
C ALA A 314 5.18 6.19 -1.38
N ARG A 315 5.29 5.44 -2.47
CA ARG A 315 4.38 5.54 -3.60
C ARG A 315 3.44 4.33 -3.66
N PRO A 316 2.12 4.54 -3.76
CA PRO A 316 1.18 3.44 -3.90
C PRO A 316 1.34 2.75 -5.24
N SER A 317 1.06 1.45 -5.29
CA SER A 317 0.99 0.68 -6.54
C SER A 317 -0.43 0.61 -7.11
N TRP A 318 -1.20 1.69 -6.94
CA TRP A 318 -2.57 1.81 -7.44
C TRP A 318 -2.63 2.82 -8.57
N THR A 319 -3.36 2.50 -9.64
CA THR A 319 -3.56 3.40 -10.78
C THR A 319 -4.95 3.25 -11.36
N THR A 320 -5.36 4.20 -12.18
CA THR A 320 -6.70 4.21 -12.77
C THR A 320 -6.76 3.49 -14.11
N TYR A 321 -7.88 2.85 -14.42
CA TYR A 321 -8.16 2.35 -15.77
C TYR A 321 -8.21 3.49 -16.80
N SER A 322 -7.78 3.22 -18.04
CA SER A 322 -7.77 4.22 -19.13
C SER A 322 -9.02 4.20 -20.03
N ASP A 323 -9.67 3.05 -20.16
CA ASP A 323 -10.85 2.88 -21.02
C ASP A 323 -12.08 3.57 -20.41
N GLU A 324 -13.22 3.64 -21.10
CA GLU A 324 -14.48 4.17 -20.54
C GLU A 324 -15.06 3.23 -19.46
N ARG A 325 -15.85 3.77 -18.51
CA ARG A 325 -16.52 2.94 -17.49
C ARG A 325 -17.53 1.99 -18.15
N ILE A 326 -17.59 0.76 -17.67
CA ILE A 326 -18.59 -0.22 -18.09
C ILE A 326 -19.64 -0.31 -16.98
N THR A 327 -20.92 -0.16 -17.35
CA THR A 327 -22.03 -0.39 -16.42
C THR A 327 -21.96 -1.81 -15.87
N PRO A 328 -21.88 -2.00 -14.54
CA PRO A 328 -21.82 -3.32 -13.94
C PRO A 328 -22.99 -4.19 -14.36
N GLN A 329 -22.73 -5.49 -14.53
CA GLN A 329 -23.78 -6.42 -14.94
C GLN A 329 -24.92 -6.45 -13.91
N GLY A 330 -26.14 -6.15 -14.36
CA GLY A 330 -27.33 -6.14 -13.50
C GLY A 330 -27.60 -4.80 -12.81
N SER A 331 -26.73 -3.79 -12.99
CA SER A 331 -27.02 -2.43 -12.54
C SER A 331 -28.14 -1.79 -13.39
N SER A 332 -29.00 -1.02 -12.73
CA SER A 332 -29.96 -0.11 -13.38
C SER A 332 -29.40 1.30 -13.59
N ILE A 333 -28.17 1.55 -13.13
CA ILE A 333 -27.52 2.85 -13.16
C ILE A 333 -26.46 2.83 -14.26
N GLU A 334 -26.61 3.70 -15.25
CA GLU A 334 -25.58 3.87 -16.28
C GLU A 334 -24.29 4.40 -15.65
N ALA A 335 -23.17 3.79 -16.02
CA ALA A 335 -21.86 4.21 -15.53
C ALA A 335 -21.59 5.69 -15.87
N PRO A 336 -21.08 6.50 -14.93
CA PRO A 336 -20.76 7.89 -15.22
C PRO A 336 -19.64 7.98 -16.26
N SER A 337 -19.86 8.69 -17.37
CA SER A 337 -18.81 8.81 -18.41
C SER A 337 -17.58 9.54 -17.89
N ILE A 338 -16.38 9.10 -18.31
CA ILE A 338 -15.11 9.78 -18.02
C ILE A 338 -15.03 11.20 -18.56
N THR A 339 -15.88 11.56 -19.53
CA THR A 339 -15.92 12.91 -20.11
C THR A 339 -16.53 13.92 -19.13
N THR A 340 -17.49 13.48 -18.31
CA THR A 340 -18.17 14.34 -17.32
C THR A 340 -17.68 14.09 -15.90
N HIS A 341 -17.20 12.88 -15.61
CA HIS A 341 -16.69 12.46 -14.32
C HIS A 341 -15.29 11.90 -14.52
N ILE A 342 -14.28 12.74 -14.33
CA ILE A 342 -12.87 12.35 -14.54
C ILE A 342 -12.52 11.07 -13.77
N ARG A 343 -11.46 10.38 -14.21
CA ARG A 343 -10.95 9.18 -13.53
C ARG A 343 -10.44 9.52 -12.13
N GLY A 344 -10.60 8.54 -11.24
CA GLY A 344 -10.09 8.60 -9.87
C GLY A 344 -11.12 9.12 -8.87
N LEU A 345 -12.31 9.55 -9.31
CA LEU A 345 -13.37 9.98 -8.40
C LEU A 345 -14.02 8.81 -7.66
N PHE A 346 -14.03 7.62 -8.26
CA PHE A 346 -14.68 6.44 -7.67
C PHE A 346 -13.68 5.36 -7.31
N VAL A 347 -13.98 4.57 -6.26
CA VAL A 347 -13.15 3.42 -5.84
C VAL A 347 -12.95 2.47 -7.02
N GLU A 348 -14.00 2.25 -7.80
CA GLU A 348 -14.03 1.38 -8.97
C GLU A 348 -13.22 1.90 -10.17
N ASP A 349 -12.69 3.14 -10.11
CA ASP A 349 -11.75 3.63 -11.13
C ASP A 349 -10.35 3.05 -10.97
N TRP A 350 -10.01 2.55 -9.78
CA TRP A 350 -8.67 2.18 -9.39
C TRP A 350 -8.45 0.66 -9.45
N PHE A 351 -7.23 0.26 -9.79
CA PHE A 351 -6.77 -1.11 -9.67
C PHE A 351 -5.32 -1.17 -9.18
N TYR A 352 -5.00 -2.24 -8.45
CA TYR A 352 -3.65 -2.54 -8.02
C TYR A 352 -2.83 -3.06 -9.19
N GLN A 353 -1.65 -2.47 -9.40
CA GLN A 353 -0.65 -2.89 -10.36
C GLN A 353 0.68 -3.12 -9.64
N GLU A 354 0.99 -4.39 -9.35
CA GLU A 354 2.22 -4.79 -8.67
C GLU A 354 3.48 -4.14 -9.29
N GLY A 355 4.31 -3.56 -8.42
CA GLY A 355 5.57 -2.93 -8.81
C GLY A 355 5.43 -1.59 -9.54
N LEU A 356 4.25 -0.98 -9.57
CA LEU A 356 4.08 0.39 -10.08
C LEU A 356 4.72 1.43 -9.14
N GLY A 357 4.49 1.28 -7.85
CA GLY A 357 5.10 2.07 -6.78
C GLY A 357 5.95 1.19 -5.86
N ASP A 358 6.11 1.65 -4.62
CA ASP A 358 6.87 0.94 -3.58
C ASP A 358 5.98 -0.04 -2.79
N LEU A 359 4.69 0.29 -2.68
CA LEU A 359 3.76 -0.37 -1.76
C LEU A 359 2.97 -1.51 -2.41
N ASP A 360 2.58 -2.49 -1.60
CA ASP A 360 1.73 -3.60 -1.98
C ASP A 360 0.25 -3.23 -2.11
N GLU A 361 -0.59 -4.22 -2.39
CA GLU A 361 -2.05 -4.04 -2.58
C GLU A 361 -2.77 -3.43 -1.36
N CYS A 362 -2.22 -3.55 -0.16
CA CYS A 362 -2.76 -2.97 1.07
C CYS A 362 -2.11 -1.64 1.46
N ASN A 363 -1.34 -1.04 0.56
CA ASN A 363 -0.58 0.18 0.83
C ASN A 363 0.52 -0.01 1.90
N GLY A 364 1.13 -1.21 1.96
CA GLY A 364 2.21 -1.51 2.89
C GLY A 364 3.45 -2.08 2.22
N MET A 365 4.55 -2.12 2.97
CA MET A 365 5.80 -2.76 2.56
C MET A 365 6.63 -3.17 3.77
N THR A 366 7.65 -4.00 3.53
CA THR A 366 8.71 -4.26 4.50
C THR A 366 9.82 -3.23 4.32
N ASP A 367 10.14 -2.48 5.36
CA ASP A 367 11.15 -1.42 5.32
C ASP A 367 12.60 -1.95 5.43
N ALA A 368 13.58 -1.05 5.36
CA ALA A 368 15.01 -1.36 5.47
C ALA A 368 15.41 -2.02 6.81
N TYR A 369 14.53 -2.00 7.81
CA TYR A 369 14.72 -2.60 9.13
C TYR A 369 14.06 -3.98 9.27
N GLY A 370 13.42 -4.46 8.21
CA GLY A 370 12.71 -5.75 8.20
C GLY A 370 11.32 -5.69 8.83
N ASN A 371 10.77 -4.49 9.09
CA ASN A 371 9.44 -4.33 9.65
C ASN A 371 8.43 -4.11 8.53
N TYR A 372 7.38 -4.94 8.49
CA TYR A 372 6.23 -4.67 7.64
C TYR A 372 5.32 -3.62 8.30
N GLY A 373 4.81 -2.69 7.51
CA GLY A 373 3.74 -1.79 7.92
C GLY A 373 3.11 -1.08 6.73
N TYR A 374 1.99 -0.42 7.00
CA TYR A 374 1.25 0.39 6.03
C TYR A 374 1.79 1.82 6.03
N TYR A 375 1.55 2.55 4.96
CA TYR A 375 2.03 3.93 4.80
C TYR A 375 0.88 4.86 4.44
N TYR A 376 0.92 6.08 4.97
CA TYR A 376 0.17 7.18 4.38
C TYR A 376 0.76 7.57 3.02
N THR A 377 -0.10 7.94 2.09
CA THR A 377 0.29 8.38 0.74
C THR A 377 -0.52 9.60 0.31
N GLU A 378 0.05 10.45 -0.56
CA GLU A 378 -0.62 11.66 -1.08
C GLU A 378 -1.64 11.36 -2.19
N THR A 379 -1.69 10.11 -2.64
CA THR A 379 -2.63 9.64 -3.67
C THR A 379 -3.29 8.35 -3.22
N TYR A 380 -4.38 7.99 -3.89
CA TYR A 380 -5.15 6.79 -3.59
C TYR A 380 -4.22 5.56 -3.43
N PRO A 381 -4.37 4.79 -2.35
CA PRO A 381 -5.53 4.77 -1.44
C PRO A 381 -5.43 5.65 -0.20
N PHE A 382 -4.40 6.49 -0.09
CA PHE A 382 -4.07 7.33 1.08
C PHE A 382 -3.67 6.57 2.34
N GLY A 383 -4.22 5.38 2.59
CA GLY A 383 -3.89 4.50 3.70
C GLY A 383 -4.32 3.04 3.43
N PRO A 384 -4.32 2.15 4.43
CA PRO A 384 -4.64 0.75 4.22
C PRO A 384 -6.11 0.52 3.84
N LEU A 385 -6.37 -0.08 2.67
CA LEU A 385 -7.71 -0.57 2.27
C LEU A 385 -7.95 -2.04 2.66
N CYS A 386 -6.86 -2.74 2.94
CA CYS A 386 -6.86 -4.13 3.35
C CYS A 386 -5.76 -4.36 4.38
N VAL A 387 -5.77 -5.54 4.98
CA VAL A 387 -4.78 -5.97 5.95
C VAL A 387 -4.08 -7.27 5.52
N LYS A 388 -2.79 -7.40 5.81
CA LYS A 388 -1.97 -8.60 5.58
C LYS A 388 -2.05 -9.61 6.71
N GLY A 389 -2.37 -9.19 7.92
CA GLY A 389 -2.59 -10.03 9.08
C GLY A 389 -4.07 -10.37 9.30
N GLN A 390 -4.37 -10.98 10.44
CA GLN A 390 -5.75 -11.22 10.88
C GLN A 390 -6.31 -9.97 11.57
N PRO A 391 -7.37 -9.33 11.03
CA PRO A 391 -7.97 -8.16 11.65
C PRO A 391 -8.66 -8.51 12.97
N ASP A 392 -8.51 -7.66 13.98
CA ASP A 392 -9.27 -7.75 15.22
C ASP A 392 -10.73 -7.32 15.00
N ALA A 393 -11.66 -8.05 15.63
CA ALA A 393 -13.09 -7.83 15.45
C ALA A 393 -13.59 -6.47 15.99
N SER A 394 -12.83 -5.80 16.87
CA SER A 394 -13.21 -4.49 17.41
C SER A 394 -13.29 -3.40 16.34
N PHE A 395 -12.67 -3.58 15.18
CA PHE A 395 -12.73 -2.65 14.03
C PHE A 395 -13.99 -2.79 13.18
N THR A 396 -14.88 -3.74 13.52
CA THR A 396 -16.24 -3.85 12.95
C THR A 396 -17.24 -3.82 14.09
N LEU A 397 -17.85 -2.66 14.31
CA LEU A 397 -18.66 -2.36 15.48
C LEU A 397 -19.96 -1.66 15.11
N ASP A 398 -21.01 -1.86 15.91
CA ASP A 398 -22.30 -1.22 15.68
C ASP A 398 -22.16 0.30 15.60
N SER A 399 -22.88 0.97 14.69
CA SER A 399 -22.76 2.43 14.53
C SER A 399 -23.09 3.22 15.81
N SER A 400 -23.84 2.63 16.74
CA SER A 400 -24.12 3.21 18.06
C SER A 400 -22.96 3.14 19.08
N ALA A 401 -21.82 2.57 18.68
CA ALA A 401 -20.58 2.58 19.45
C ALA A 401 -19.98 3.99 19.56
N PHE A 402 -20.29 4.87 18.59
CA PHE A 402 -20.06 6.30 18.73
C PHE A 402 -21.37 6.99 19.14
N VAL A 403 -21.33 7.76 20.24
CA VAL A 403 -22.42 8.66 20.63
C VAL A 403 -21.80 9.99 21.01
N GLY A 404 -21.99 10.98 20.13
CA GLY A 404 -21.59 12.35 20.38
C GLY A 404 -22.31 12.93 21.61
N GLY A 405 -21.54 13.60 22.46
CA GLY A 405 -21.96 14.14 23.76
C GLY A 405 -22.27 15.62 23.80
#